data_AF-A0A1B8C3Y6-F1
#
_entry.id   AF-A0A1B8C3Y6-F1
#
_cell.length_a   1.000
_cell.length_b   1.000
_cell.length_c   1.000
_cell.angle_alpha   90.00
_cell.angle_beta   90.00
_cell.angle_gamma   90.00
#
_symmetry.space_group_name_H-M   'P 1'
#
loop_
_entity.id
_entity.type
_entity.pdbx_description
1 polymer ?
#
loop_
_entity_poly.entity_id
_entity_poly.type
_entity_poly.pdbx_seq_one_letter_code
_entity_poly.pdbx_strand_id
1 'polypeptide(L)'
;MVRLTNISLLVAFASSAMACVDFTATINAFNYATVILDDNGTRTCKVNSYGDNNGWGLNCNSGYSAYLRFSDDVVEYSTPHGSYTFATTCTYYYAPNGGSVNVCQARVFGC
;
A
#
# COMPACT_ATOMS: atom_id res chain seq x y z
N MET A 1 10.45 56.80 -18.04
CA MET A 1 11.28 55.66 -17.59
C MET A 1 10.43 54.80 -16.66
N VAL A 2 9.98 53.62 -17.10
CA VAL A 2 9.21 52.69 -16.27
C VAL A 2 10.07 51.44 -16.11
N ARG A 3 10.51 51.16 -14.88
CA ARG A 3 11.28 49.96 -14.54
C ARG A 3 10.35 48.75 -14.62
N LEU A 4 10.62 47.83 -15.55
CA LEU A 4 10.06 46.49 -15.50
C LEU A 4 10.81 45.71 -14.42
N THR A 5 10.16 45.47 -13.29
CA THR A 5 10.62 44.54 -12.26
C THR A 5 10.39 43.12 -12.80
N ASN A 6 11.47 42.42 -13.17
CA ASN A 6 11.43 41.02 -13.57
C ASN A 6 10.89 40.16 -12.42
N ILE A 7 9.62 39.77 -12.50
CA ILE A 7 9.06 38.71 -11.66
C ILE A 7 9.50 37.40 -12.31
N SER A 8 10.57 36.80 -11.78
CA SER A 8 10.95 35.44 -12.10
C SER A 8 9.86 34.50 -11.57
N LEU A 9 8.92 34.10 -12.43
CA LEU A 9 8.03 32.96 -12.17
C LEU A 9 8.90 31.70 -12.13
N LEU A 10 9.27 31.25 -10.93
CA LEU A 10 9.66 29.86 -10.73
C LEU A 10 8.38 29.02 -10.87
N VAL A 11 8.11 28.54 -12.08
CA VAL A 11 7.17 27.44 -12.28
C VAL A 11 7.86 26.21 -11.69
N ALA A 12 7.56 25.90 -10.43
CA ALA A 12 7.86 24.60 -9.88
C ALA A 12 6.97 23.60 -10.64
N PHE A 13 7.56 22.94 -11.64
CA PHE A 13 7.02 21.68 -12.12
C PHE A 13 7.15 20.71 -10.96
N ALA A 14 6.15 20.71 -10.08
CA ALA A 14 5.92 19.57 -9.22
C ALA A 14 5.65 18.41 -10.18
N SER A 15 6.69 17.62 -10.45
CA SER A 15 6.53 16.34 -11.12
C SER A 15 5.39 15.65 -10.38
N SER A 16 4.25 15.49 -11.04
CA SER A 16 3.25 14.52 -10.64
C SER A 16 3.88 13.15 -10.82
N ALA A 17 4.76 12.78 -9.88
CA ALA A 17 5.03 11.38 -9.62
C ALA A 17 3.64 10.79 -9.38
N MET A 18 3.16 10.02 -10.34
CA MET A 18 1.90 9.31 -10.19
C MET A 18 2.06 8.51 -8.90
N ALA A 19 1.15 8.73 -7.95
CA ALA A 19 1.25 8.08 -6.65
C ALA A 19 1.35 6.58 -6.90
N CYS A 20 2.43 5.93 -6.47
CA CYS A 20 2.58 4.49 -6.69
C CYS A 20 2.41 3.78 -5.35
N VAL A 21 1.40 2.93 -5.24
CA VAL A 21 1.22 2.10 -4.05
C VAL A 21 1.54 0.65 -4.41
N ASP A 22 2.56 0.13 -3.76
CA ASP A 22 3.00 -1.25 -3.85
C ASP A 22 2.59 -1.98 -2.57
N PHE A 23 1.78 -3.03 -2.73
CA PHE A 23 1.30 -3.86 -1.64
C PHE A 23 1.76 -5.30 -1.83
N THR A 24 2.23 -5.92 -0.75
CA THR A 24 2.54 -7.35 -0.71
C THR A 24 2.16 -7.92 0.64
N ALA A 25 1.39 -9.01 0.62
CA ALA A 25 1.03 -9.81 1.78
C ALA A 25 1.44 -11.26 1.55
N THR A 26 2.08 -11.85 2.55
CA THR A 26 2.36 -13.29 2.60
C THR A 26 1.67 -13.85 3.82
N ILE A 27 0.72 -14.75 3.62
CA ILE A 27 -0.15 -15.32 4.63
C ILE A 27 0.06 -16.83 4.65
N ASN A 28 0.37 -17.41 5.80
CA ASN A 28 0.49 -18.86 5.92
C ASN A 28 -0.83 -19.54 6.33
N ALA A 29 -0.85 -20.87 6.30
CA ALA A 29 -1.99 -21.69 6.70
C ALA A 29 -2.48 -21.48 8.15
N PHE A 30 -1.72 -20.78 8.99
CA PHE A 30 -2.06 -20.48 10.38
C PHE A 30 -2.58 -19.04 10.55
N ASN A 31 -2.96 -18.37 9.45
CA ASN A 31 -3.39 -16.97 9.43
C ASN A 31 -2.34 -16.00 10.01
N TYR A 32 -1.06 -16.37 9.95
CA TYR A 32 0.03 -15.45 10.21
C TYR A 32 0.35 -14.70 8.92
N ALA A 33 0.32 -13.37 8.98
CA ALA A 33 0.62 -12.53 7.83
C ALA A 33 1.84 -11.65 8.06
N THR A 34 2.68 -11.59 7.04
CA THR A 34 3.67 -10.53 6.83
C THR A 34 3.15 -9.65 5.71
N VAL A 35 2.77 -8.42 6.03
CA VAL A 35 2.22 -7.47 5.06
C VAL A 35 3.07 -6.22 5.01
N ILE A 36 3.19 -5.68 3.82
CA ILE A 36 4.00 -4.53 3.46
C ILE A 36 3.16 -3.66 2.52
N LEU A 37 3.11 -2.36 2.81
CA LEU A 37 2.59 -1.35 1.90
C LEU A 37 3.62 -0.22 1.79
N ASP A 38 4.11 -0.03 0.58
CA ASP A 38 4.99 1.06 0.18
C ASP A 38 4.18 2.10 -0.61
N ASP A 39 4.23 3.37 -0.20
CA ASP A 39 3.65 4.50 -0.92
C ASP A 39 4.81 5.34 -1.47
N ASN A 40 4.87 5.46 -2.79
CA ASN A 40 5.92 6.13 -3.55
C ASN A 40 7.33 5.65 -3.15
N GLY A 41 7.49 4.33 -2.99
CA GLY A 41 8.74 3.68 -2.61
C GLY A 41 9.12 3.83 -1.13
N THR A 42 8.27 4.45 -0.31
CA THR A 42 8.49 4.59 1.13
C THR A 42 7.61 3.61 1.90
N ARG A 43 8.20 2.89 2.85
CA ARG A 43 7.45 1.98 3.73
C ARG A 43 6.48 2.75 4.61
N THR A 44 5.20 2.60 4.32
CA THR A 44 4.14 3.36 5.00
C THR A 44 3.37 2.51 5.99
N CYS A 45 3.08 1.25 5.64
CA CYS A 45 2.41 0.33 6.54
C CYS A 45 3.07 -1.05 6.54
N LYS A 46 2.96 -1.75 7.67
CA LYS A 46 3.39 -3.15 7.80
C LYS A 46 2.58 -3.90 8.85
N VAL A 47 2.48 -5.21 8.70
CA VAL A 47 2.05 -6.10 9.77
C VAL A 47 2.96 -7.32 9.79
N ASN A 48 3.16 -7.88 10.97
CA ASN A 48 3.89 -9.13 11.16
C ASN A 48 3.27 -9.82 12.37
N SER A 49 2.07 -10.37 12.17
CA SER A 49 1.27 -10.94 13.25
C SER A 49 0.22 -11.92 12.72
N TYR A 50 -0.39 -12.63 13.66
CA TYR A 50 -1.63 -13.35 13.40
C TYR A 50 -2.76 -12.34 13.13
N GLY A 51 -3.61 -12.69 12.17
CA GLY A 51 -4.81 -11.92 11.83
C GLY A 51 -6.02 -12.39 12.57
N ASP A 52 -7.10 -11.64 12.41
CA ASP A 52 -8.44 -12.12 12.70
C ASP A 52 -9.06 -12.69 11.42
N ASN A 53 -10.16 -13.43 11.52
CA ASN A 53 -10.83 -14.07 10.38
C ASN A 53 -11.31 -13.07 9.31
N ASN A 54 -11.47 -11.79 9.67
CA ASN A 54 -11.94 -10.74 8.76
C ASN A 54 -10.81 -10.04 7.99
N GLY A 55 -9.56 -10.16 8.45
CA GLY A 55 -8.44 -9.44 7.83
C GLY A 55 -7.36 -8.98 8.81
N TRP A 56 -6.48 -8.10 8.31
CA TRP A 56 -5.35 -7.54 9.08
C TRP A 56 -5.40 -6.02 9.06
N GLY A 57 -5.44 -5.42 10.25
CA GLY A 57 -5.07 -4.02 10.43
C GLY A 57 -3.56 -3.87 10.36
N LEU A 58 -3.08 -3.01 9.48
CA LEU A 58 -1.64 -2.75 9.35
C LEU A 58 -1.23 -1.65 10.33
N ASN A 59 -0.02 -1.79 10.86
CA ASN A 59 0.63 -0.72 11.61
C ASN A 59 1.25 0.27 10.62
N CYS A 60 0.78 1.51 10.65
CA CYS A 60 1.11 2.54 9.67
C CYS A 60 1.80 3.74 10.32
N ASN A 61 2.57 4.48 9.51
CA ASN A 61 3.09 5.79 9.88
C ASN A 61 1.94 6.76 10.21
N SER A 62 2.23 7.79 11.01
CA SER A 62 1.23 8.79 11.40
C SER A 62 0.55 9.43 10.18
N GLY A 63 -0.79 9.55 10.23
CA GLY A 63 -1.61 10.07 9.13
C GLY A 63 -1.99 9.03 8.06
N TYR A 64 -1.48 7.80 8.17
CA TYR A 64 -1.85 6.69 7.29
C TYR A 64 -2.59 5.61 8.07
N SER A 65 -3.45 4.87 7.38
CA SER A 65 -4.07 3.65 7.90
C SER A 65 -4.32 2.68 6.76
N ALA A 66 -4.21 1.38 7.03
CA ALA A 66 -4.50 0.35 6.04
C ALA A 66 -5.14 -0.87 6.70
N TYR A 67 -6.08 -1.48 5.99
CA TYR A 67 -6.72 -2.73 6.37
C TYR A 67 -6.80 -3.66 5.16
N LEU A 68 -6.25 -4.87 5.31
CA LEU A 68 -6.40 -5.93 4.31
C LEU A 68 -7.66 -6.74 4.66
N ARG A 69 -8.66 -6.73 3.78
CA ARG A 69 -9.85 -7.61 3.82
C ARG A 69 -9.55 -8.89 3.06
N PHE A 70 -9.40 -9.99 3.77
CA PHE A 70 -9.02 -11.26 3.17
C PHE A 70 -10.14 -11.92 2.38
N SER A 71 -11.40 -11.78 2.82
CA SER A 71 -12.56 -12.36 2.14
C SER A 71 -12.74 -11.87 0.71
N ASP A 72 -12.34 -10.63 0.48
CA ASP A 72 -12.61 -9.89 -0.75
C ASP A 72 -11.33 -9.63 -1.57
N ASP A 73 -10.16 -10.08 -1.07
CA ASP A 73 -8.84 -9.79 -1.63
C ASP A 73 -8.63 -8.28 -1.89
N VAL A 74 -9.10 -7.43 -0.97
CA VAL A 74 -9.11 -5.97 -1.13
C VAL A 74 -8.38 -5.29 0.02
N VAL A 75 -7.66 -4.22 -0.30
CA VAL A 75 -7.00 -3.34 0.67
C VAL A 75 -7.72 -2.01 0.71
N GLU A 76 -8.09 -1.61 1.92
CA GLU A 76 -8.54 -0.26 2.25
C GLU A 76 -7.34 0.52 2.75
N TYR A 77 -7.02 1.65 2.12
CA TYR A 77 -5.83 2.44 2.40
C TYR A 77 -6.18 3.92 2.48
N SER A 78 -5.86 4.56 3.61
CA SER A 78 -6.02 6.00 3.78
C SER A 78 -4.67 6.67 3.97
N THR A 79 -4.53 7.80 3.31
CA THR A 79 -3.40 8.72 3.37
C THR A 79 -3.87 10.07 3.93
N PRO A 80 -2.95 10.99 4.29
CA PRO A 80 -3.33 12.37 4.62
C PRO A 80 -4.08 13.11 3.50
N HIS A 81 -4.05 12.60 2.27
CA HIS A 81 -4.62 13.25 1.08
C HIS A 81 -5.90 12.59 0.56
N GLY A 82 -6.30 11.43 1.12
CA GLY A 82 -7.49 10.71 0.66
C GLY A 82 -7.47 9.24 1.06
N SER A 83 -8.64 8.62 0.92
CA SER A 83 -8.89 7.20 1.17
C SER A 83 -9.19 6.48 -0.12
N TYR A 84 -8.63 5.28 -0.25
CA TYR A 84 -8.67 4.48 -1.45
C TYR A 84 -8.94 3.02 -1.12
N THR A 85 -9.47 2.30 -2.10
CA THR A 85 -9.70 0.87 -2.01
C THR A 85 -9.23 0.24 -3.30
N PHE A 86 -8.43 -0.82 -3.21
CA PHE A 86 -7.92 -1.52 -4.38
C PHE A 86 -7.90 -3.02 -4.18
N ALA A 87 -8.14 -3.75 -5.28
CA ALA A 87 -8.07 -5.21 -5.29
C ALA A 87 -6.61 -5.68 -5.34
N THR A 88 -6.39 -6.88 -4.81
CA THR A 88 -5.11 -7.60 -4.85
C THR A 88 -5.25 -8.83 -5.73
N THR A 89 -4.12 -9.29 -6.28
CA THR A 89 -4.02 -10.57 -6.96
C THR A 89 -3.33 -11.55 -6.03
N CYS A 90 -4.03 -12.62 -5.65
CA CYS A 90 -3.55 -13.62 -4.71
C CYS A 90 -3.14 -14.92 -5.43
N THR A 91 -1.98 -15.44 -5.08
CA THR A 91 -1.46 -16.72 -5.59
C THR A 91 -1.22 -17.68 -4.43
N TYR A 92 -1.74 -18.90 -4.58
CA TYR A 92 -1.61 -19.96 -3.58
C TYR A 92 -0.44 -20.88 -3.92
N TYR A 93 0.47 -21.02 -2.97
CA TYR A 93 1.61 -21.93 -3.03
C TYR A 93 1.44 -23.04 -1.99
N TYR A 94 1.74 -24.27 -2.40
CA TYR A 94 1.86 -25.38 -1.47
C TYR A 94 3.28 -25.41 -0.90
N ALA A 95 3.40 -25.26 0.42
CA ALA A 95 4.66 -25.41 1.12
C ALA A 95 5.02 -26.91 1.21
N PRO A 96 6.30 -27.27 1.02
CA PRO A 96 6.76 -28.67 1.00
C PRO A 96 6.49 -29.45 2.31
N ASN A 97 6.17 -28.76 3.41
CA ASN A 97 5.89 -29.35 4.72
C ASN A 97 4.38 -29.45 5.06
N GLY A 98 3.49 -29.38 4.06
CA GLY A 98 2.06 -29.66 4.26
C GLY A 98 1.20 -28.46 4.70
N GLY A 99 1.53 -27.25 4.25
CA GLY A 99 0.72 -26.05 4.46
C GLY A 99 0.55 -25.24 3.17
N SER A 100 -0.46 -24.38 3.12
CA SER A 100 -0.62 -23.38 2.06
C SER A 100 -0.02 -22.03 2.47
N VAL A 101 0.58 -21.34 1.50
CA VAL A 101 0.98 -19.93 1.62
C VAL A 101 0.23 -19.17 0.55
N ASN A 102 -0.52 -18.14 0.95
CA ASN A 102 -1.16 -17.22 0.03
C ASN A 102 -0.31 -15.96 -0.07
N VAL A 103 0.04 -15.56 -1.28
CA VAL A 103 0.78 -14.32 -1.56
C VAL A 103 -0.12 -13.40 -2.36
N CYS A 104 -0.52 -12.29 -1.75
CA CYS A 104 -1.38 -11.28 -2.37
C CYS A 104 -0.57 -10.02 -2.70
N GLN A 105 -0.72 -9.51 -3.91
CA GLN A 105 0.02 -8.35 -4.38
C GLN A 105 -0.90 -7.36 -5.08
N ALA A 106 -0.58 -6.07 -4.95
CA ALA A 106 -1.19 -5.03 -5.76
C ALA A 106 -0.17 -3.94 -6.06
N ARG A 107 -0.32 -3.33 -7.22
CA ARG A 107 0.46 -2.18 -7.68
C ARG A 107 -0.50 -1.23 -8.38
N VAL A 108 -0.72 -0.04 -7.82
CA VAL A 108 -1.83 0.85 -8.21
C VAL A 108 -1.45 2.34 -8.25
N PHE A 109 -2.35 3.16 -8.82
CA PHE A 109 -2.31 4.63 -8.91
C PHE A 109 -1.26 5.25 -9.86
N GLY A 110 -0.70 4.44 -10.77
CA GLY A 110 0.19 4.89 -11.84
C GLY A 110 1.65 4.48 -11.64
N CYS A 111 1.86 3.32 -11.04
CA CYS A 111 2.98 2.46 -11.40
C CYS A 111 2.68 1.75 -12.74
#